data_AF-I2C5R1-F1
#
_entry.id   AF-I2C5R1-F1
#
_cell.length_a   1.000
_cell.length_b   1.000
_cell.length_c   1.000
_cell.angle_alpha   90.00
_cell.angle_beta   90.00
_cell.angle_gamma   90.00
#
_symmetry.space_group_name_H-M   'P 1'
#
loop_
_entity.id
_entity.type
_entity.pdbx_description
1 polymer ?
#
loop_
_entity_poly.entity_id
_entity_poly.type
_entity_poly.pdbx_seq_one_letter_code
_entity_poly.pdbx_strand_id
1 'polypeptide(L)'
;MLGSILKEPSLLSESNGYNLSKADFPERFHSILFAAMCNLFNQGTEVINEVEIDGYLKNYGIQYKVFNDNDGINYIHTIQNLAEVENFEFYYNRLKKFSLIREMHGLGFDVREIYDHTIIDPREQEAMQERFDKKSIEEILSHYEMKIIEVKDKFKTNSQSKGIQAGEGVHQFLDRLKLSPDIGVPLNSEIQTSIFRGSRRKKFYLRSGTTGGGKTRNMVADACFLGATQIYNIKEKQWQDNLFRENASVISTEMVPEELQSIAIAYISGVPEEKILQNSATKSEEERIRKAADILEESPIWFEHLPDFNIKEIEETIEKNVRKHNVGYIYFDYIHSSVTIFSEMSRNSGISLREDQILLLMADKLKALCNKYDVFMMSATQLNGEWKDAWLKGLQIDANYLRGSKAIADKTDVAMIILPLSKKEKEAASDIMKNGFGYKMPNFVVHVFKNRGNKHDKLKIFTYINMDIMRTEDCFTTNIDNELITVEKLNIKAG
;
A
#
# COMPACT_ATOMS: atom_id res chain seq x y z
N MET A 1 48.04 -6.92 -27.35
CA MET A 1 47.14 -5.75 -27.52
C MET A 1 47.83 -4.59 -28.22
N LEU A 2 48.80 -3.86 -27.61
CA LEU A 2 49.50 -2.76 -28.31
C LEU A 2 50.14 -3.19 -29.64
N GLY A 3 50.81 -4.36 -29.66
CA GLY A 3 51.36 -4.91 -30.90
C GLY A 3 50.31 -5.27 -31.96
N SER A 4 49.12 -5.68 -31.54
CA SER A 4 48.00 -5.97 -32.46
C SER A 4 47.50 -4.67 -33.12
N ILE A 5 47.45 -3.57 -32.36
CA ILE A 5 47.08 -2.25 -32.89
C ILE A 5 48.16 -1.72 -33.84
N LEU A 6 49.46 -1.99 -33.58
CA LEU A 6 50.54 -1.64 -34.51
C LEU A 6 50.44 -2.41 -35.84
N LYS A 7 50.05 -3.70 -35.80
CA LYS A 7 49.82 -4.52 -36.99
C LYS A 7 48.57 -4.11 -37.76
N GLU A 8 47.51 -3.79 -37.03
CA GLU A 8 46.21 -3.42 -37.60
C GLU A 8 45.66 -2.15 -36.91
N PRO A 9 46.10 -0.95 -37.37
CA PRO A 9 45.65 0.32 -36.79
C PRO A 9 44.14 0.55 -36.88
N SER A 10 43.45 -0.11 -37.83
CA SER A 10 41.99 -0.05 -37.98
C SER A 10 41.25 -0.47 -36.70
N LEU A 11 41.86 -1.28 -35.82
CA LEU A 11 41.31 -1.65 -34.51
C LEU A 11 41.01 -0.43 -33.60
N LEU A 12 41.60 0.74 -33.89
CA LEU A 12 41.30 2.01 -33.21
C LEU A 12 40.04 2.71 -33.74
N SER A 13 39.49 2.26 -34.88
CA SER A 13 38.27 2.82 -35.46
C SER A 13 37.06 2.58 -34.55
N GLU A 14 36.25 3.61 -34.37
CA GLU A 14 34.99 3.53 -33.63
C GLU A 14 34.03 2.47 -34.21
N SER A 15 34.15 2.16 -35.51
CA SER A 15 33.34 1.15 -36.19
C SER A 15 33.55 -0.29 -35.69
N ASN A 16 34.64 -0.56 -34.98
CA ASN A 16 34.98 -1.90 -34.49
C ASN A 16 34.43 -2.19 -33.09
N GLY A 17 33.75 -1.23 -32.45
CA GLY A 17 33.09 -1.42 -31.15
C GLY A 17 34.04 -1.53 -29.94
N TYR A 18 35.35 -1.46 -30.14
CA TYR A 18 36.34 -1.44 -29.06
C TYR A 18 36.50 -0.03 -28.49
N ASN A 19 36.37 0.11 -27.16
CA ASN A 19 36.52 1.39 -26.45
C ASN A 19 37.77 1.36 -25.54
N LEU A 20 38.88 1.82 -26.11
CA LEU A 20 40.16 1.95 -25.43
C LEU A 20 40.51 3.42 -25.16
N SER A 21 41.06 3.66 -23.98
CA SER A 21 41.50 4.96 -23.50
C SER A 21 42.90 4.87 -22.91
N LYS A 22 43.57 6.01 -22.73
CA LYS A 22 44.88 6.08 -22.07
C LYS A 22 44.84 5.55 -20.63
N ALA A 23 43.68 5.66 -19.95
CA ALA A 23 43.48 5.21 -18.58
C ALA A 23 43.45 3.67 -18.45
N ASP A 24 43.23 2.96 -19.57
CA ASP A 24 43.28 1.50 -19.59
C ASP A 24 44.70 0.94 -19.38
N PHE A 25 45.72 1.79 -19.55
CA PHE A 25 47.13 1.44 -19.42
C PHE A 25 47.73 2.06 -18.16
N PRO A 26 47.99 1.28 -17.09
CA PRO A 26 48.50 1.83 -15.83
C PRO A 26 49.94 2.33 -15.94
N GLU A 27 50.75 1.65 -16.76
CA GLU A 27 52.14 2.03 -17.00
C GLU A 27 52.24 3.27 -17.87
N ARG A 28 53.02 4.25 -17.41
CA ARG A 28 53.20 5.55 -18.08
C ARG A 28 53.75 5.39 -19.49
N PHE A 29 54.69 4.48 -19.69
CA PHE A 29 55.25 4.19 -21.02
C PHE A 29 54.19 3.65 -21.99
N HIS A 30 53.39 2.66 -21.56
CA HIS A 30 52.34 2.08 -22.39
C HIS A 30 51.21 3.07 -22.72
N SER A 31 50.82 3.94 -21.77
CA SER A 31 49.79 4.96 -22.04
C SER A 31 50.27 6.05 -23.01
N ILE A 32 51.56 6.41 -22.95
CA ILE A 32 52.20 7.31 -23.93
C ILE A 32 52.22 6.66 -25.32
N LEU A 33 52.58 5.37 -25.40
CA LEU A 33 52.63 4.63 -26.66
C LEU A 33 51.25 4.56 -27.31
N PHE A 34 50.24 4.13 -26.54
CA PHE A 34 48.85 4.10 -27.01
C PHE A 34 48.36 5.49 -27.46
N ALA A 35 48.67 6.54 -26.70
CA ALA A 35 48.31 7.91 -27.06
C ALA A 35 48.91 8.36 -28.40
N ALA A 36 50.18 8.03 -28.65
CA ALA A 36 50.85 8.33 -29.90
C ALA A 36 50.18 7.59 -31.07
N MET A 37 49.87 6.30 -30.88
CA MET A 37 49.19 5.48 -31.89
C MET A 37 47.81 6.03 -32.25
N CYS A 38 46.97 6.38 -31.26
CA CYS A 38 45.67 7.02 -31.51
C CYS A 38 45.80 8.33 -32.28
N ASN A 39 46.76 9.18 -31.90
CA ASN A 39 46.93 10.46 -32.54
C ASN A 39 47.43 10.33 -33.99
N LEU A 40 48.37 9.40 -34.25
CA LEU A 40 48.87 9.11 -35.60
C LEU A 40 47.76 8.54 -36.49
N PHE A 41 46.96 7.61 -35.97
CA PHE A 41 45.79 7.06 -36.68
C PHE A 41 44.78 8.16 -37.04
N ASN A 42 44.43 9.04 -36.07
CA ASN A 42 43.52 10.16 -36.29
C ASN A 42 44.07 11.22 -37.26
N GLN A 43 45.39 11.30 -37.41
CA GLN A 43 46.07 12.15 -38.41
C GLN A 43 46.09 11.51 -39.82
N GLY A 44 45.52 10.32 -39.98
CA GLY A 44 45.44 9.61 -41.26
C GLY A 44 46.68 8.77 -41.58
N THR A 45 47.49 8.41 -40.58
CA THR A 45 48.66 7.56 -40.76
C THR A 45 48.22 6.10 -40.92
N GLU A 46 48.43 5.51 -42.11
CA GLU A 46 47.97 4.14 -42.42
C GLU A 46 48.87 3.05 -41.81
N VAL A 47 50.18 3.30 -41.72
CA VAL A 47 51.16 2.36 -41.14
C VAL A 47 51.77 2.99 -39.91
N ILE A 48 51.57 2.38 -38.74
CA ILE A 48 52.11 2.86 -37.48
C ILE A 48 53.22 1.89 -37.04
N ASN A 49 54.48 2.33 -37.12
CA ASN A 49 55.66 1.56 -36.74
C ASN A 49 56.58 2.40 -35.82
N GLU A 50 57.77 1.89 -35.50
CA GLU A 50 58.75 2.52 -34.64
C GLU A 50 59.25 3.88 -35.15
N VAL A 51 59.37 4.06 -36.47
CA VAL A 51 59.86 5.31 -37.09
C VAL A 51 58.82 6.41 -36.93
N GLU A 52 57.54 6.07 -37.15
CA GLU A 52 56.43 7.03 -37.12
C GLU A 52 56.17 7.49 -35.69
N ILE A 53 56.24 6.56 -34.73
CA ILE A 53 56.09 6.87 -33.30
C ILE A 53 57.28 7.66 -32.76
N ASP A 54 58.51 7.29 -33.13
CA ASP A 54 59.73 8.04 -32.77
C ASP A 54 59.65 9.49 -33.30
N GLY A 55 59.30 9.64 -34.58
CA GLY A 55 59.10 10.95 -35.22
C GLY A 55 58.03 11.80 -34.54
N TYR A 56 56.90 11.19 -34.18
CA TYR A 56 55.81 11.87 -33.49
C TYR A 56 56.23 12.34 -32.08
N LEU A 57 56.87 11.47 -31.31
CA LEU A 57 57.21 11.73 -29.91
C LEU A 57 58.33 12.76 -29.75
N LYS A 58 59.21 12.97 -30.73
CA LYS A 58 60.27 14.02 -30.70
C LYS A 58 59.74 15.42 -30.37
N ASN A 59 58.50 15.72 -30.76
CA ASN A 59 57.85 17.01 -30.48
C ASN A 59 57.39 17.17 -29.02
N TYR A 60 57.50 16.12 -28.21
CA TYR A 60 57.00 16.04 -26.84
C TYR A 60 58.12 15.60 -25.88
N GLY A 61 59.01 16.53 -25.52
CA GLY A 61 60.28 16.23 -24.83
C GLY A 61 60.17 15.36 -23.56
N ILE A 62 59.09 15.49 -22.78
CA ILE A 62 58.87 14.66 -21.58
C ILE A 62 58.52 13.22 -21.98
N GLN A 63 57.60 13.05 -22.92
CA GLN A 63 57.12 11.76 -23.40
C GLN A 63 58.22 11.03 -24.19
N TYR A 64 58.99 11.77 -24.99
CA TYR A 64 60.14 11.27 -25.73
C TYR A 64 61.23 10.72 -24.81
N LYS A 65 61.49 11.42 -23.69
CA LYS A 65 62.42 10.91 -22.68
C LYS A 65 61.96 9.56 -22.12
N VAL A 66 60.69 9.44 -21.72
CA VAL A 66 60.12 8.18 -21.22
C VAL A 66 60.20 7.07 -22.28
N PHE A 67 59.96 7.40 -23.55
CA PHE A 67 60.09 6.45 -24.66
C PHE A 67 61.52 5.93 -24.84
N ASN A 68 62.53 6.80 -24.79
CA ASN A 68 63.93 6.43 -24.91
C ASN A 68 64.44 5.66 -23.67
N ASP A 69 64.05 6.09 -22.47
CA ASP A 69 64.44 5.43 -21.20
C ASP A 69 63.93 3.97 -21.14
N ASN A 70 62.91 3.62 -21.92
CA ASN A 70 62.33 2.26 -22.00
C ASN A 70 62.69 1.51 -23.31
N ASP A 71 63.71 1.96 -24.04
CA ASP A 71 64.13 1.34 -25.32
C ASP A 71 62.97 1.18 -26.32
N GLY A 72 62.18 2.25 -26.47
CA GLY A 72 60.89 2.22 -27.14
C GLY A 72 60.91 1.73 -28.59
N ILE A 73 62.00 1.97 -29.33
CA ILE A 73 62.18 1.49 -30.71
C ILE A 73 62.21 -0.04 -30.74
N ASN A 74 63.10 -0.65 -29.94
CA ASN A 74 63.20 -2.12 -29.87
C ASN A 74 61.93 -2.74 -29.27
N TYR A 75 61.32 -2.06 -28.29
CA TYR A 75 60.06 -2.51 -27.70
C TYR A 75 58.95 -2.61 -28.75
N ILE A 76 58.74 -1.56 -29.57
CA ILE A 76 57.73 -1.55 -30.65
C ILE A 76 57.97 -2.71 -31.62
N HIS A 77 59.20 -2.84 -32.12
CA HIS A 77 59.56 -3.92 -33.04
C HIS A 77 59.29 -5.31 -32.45
N THR A 78 59.58 -5.49 -31.17
CA THR A 78 59.35 -6.76 -30.45
C THR A 78 57.85 -7.07 -30.31
N ILE A 79 57.06 -6.12 -29.79
CA ILE A 79 55.62 -6.36 -29.57
C ILE A 79 54.85 -6.51 -30.89
N GLN A 80 55.28 -5.84 -31.94
CA GLN A 80 54.65 -5.96 -33.26
C GLN A 80 54.88 -7.36 -33.81
N ASN A 81 56.11 -7.88 -33.72
CA ASN A 81 56.42 -9.24 -34.17
C ASN A 81 55.67 -10.32 -33.36
N LEU A 82 55.61 -10.19 -32.03
CA LEU A 82 54.96 -11.16 -31.14
C LEU A 82 53.42 -11.13 -31.20
N ALA A 83 52.81 -10.06 -31.70
CA ALA A 83 51.37 -9.90 -31.63
C ALA A 83 50.62 -10.80 -32.62
N GLU A 84 49.63 -11.53 -32.11
CA GLU A 84 48.61 -12.23 -32.90
C GLU A 84 47.33 -11.42 -32.88
N VAL A 85 46.87 -10.97 -34.05
CA VAL A 85 45.71 -10.09 -34.16
C VAL A 85 44.41 -10.84 -33.91
N GLU A 86 44.33 -12.12 -34.28
CA GLU A 86 43.18 -12.99 -34.06
C GLU A 86 42.77 -13.09 -32.58
N ASN A 87 43.73 -12.96 -31.66
CA ASN A 87 43.52 -13.04 -30.21
C ASN A 87 43.19 -11.67 -29.57
N PHE A 88 42.96 -10.62 -30.36
CA PHE A 88 42.78 -9.26 -29.85
C PHE A 88 41.63 -9.13 -28.85
N GLU A 89 40.46 -9.71 -29.16
CA GLU A 89 39.27 -9.62 -28.31
C GLU A 89 39.51 -10.18 -26.90
N PHE A 90 40.23 -11.30 -26.80
CA PHE A 90 40.61 -11.89 -25.52
C PHE A 90 41.46 -10.92 -24.68
N TYR A 91 42.49 -10.32 -25.28
CA TYR A 91 43.36 -9.36 -24.60
C TYR A 91 42.64 -8.04 -24.27
N TYR A 92 41.73 -7.61 -25.14
CA TYR A 92 40.88 -6.43 -24.92
C TYR A 92 39.99 -6.64 -23.69
N ASN A 93 39.26 -7.75 -23.62
CA ASN A 93 38.39 -8.08 -22.48
C ASN A 93 39.20 -8.18 -21.18
N ARG A 94 40.37 -8.82 -21.22
CA ARG A 94 41.27 -8.89 -20.05
C ARG A 94 41.70 -7.50 -19.60
N LEU A 95 42.12 -6.63 -20.51
CA LEU A 95 42.51 -5.25 -20.19
C LEU A 95 41.38 -4.48 -19.53
N LYS A 96 40.18 -4.51 -20.13
CA LYS A 96 39.01 -3.78 -19.62
C LYS A 96 38.56 -4.25 -18.25
N LYS A 97 38.64 -5.56 -17.94
CA LYS A 97 38.39 -6.06 -16.57
C LYS A 97 39.35 -5.43 -15.56
N PHE A 98 40.65 -5.38 -15.88
CA PHE A 98 41.62 -4.73 -15.00
C PHE A 98 41.41 -3.21 -14.90
N SER A 99 41.01 -2.55 -15.98
CA SER A 99 40.62 -1.14 -15.95
C SER A 99 39.44 -0.89 -15.02
N LEU A 100 38.39 -1.71 -15.12
CA LEU A 100 37.21 -1.62 -14.25
C LEU A 100 37.63 -1.76 -12.77
N ILE A 101 38.43 -2.77 -12.43
CA ILE A 101 38.89 -2.98 -11.05
C ILE A 101 39.67 -1.77 -10.53
N ARG A 102 40.57 -1.20 -11.35
CA ARG A 102 41.32 0.01 -10.95
C ARG A 102 40.41 1.21 -10.76
N GLU A 103 39.43 1.41 -11.64
CA GLU A 103 38.48 2.51 -11.54
C GLU A 103 37.60 2.37 -10.29
N MET A 104 37.05 1.18 -10.04
CA MET A 104 36.26 0.89 -8.84
C MET A 104 37.07 1.10 -7.55
N HIS A 105 38.30 0.60 -7.50
CA HIS A 105 39.20 0.83 -6.37
C HIS A 105 39.52 2.32 -6.19
N GLY A 106 39.74 3.06 -7.29
CA GLY A 106 39.95 4.51 -7.27
C GLY A 106 38.75 5.31 -6.76
N LEU A 107 37.53 4.81 -6.99
CA LEU A 107 36.29 5.35 -6.43
C LEU A 107 36.04 4.93 -4.96
N GLY A 108 36.91 4.10 -4.38
CA GLY A 108 36.84 3.66 -2.99
C GLY A 108 36.04 2.37 -2.76
N PHE A 109 35.69 1.61 -3.81
CA PHE A 109 35.12 0.28 -3.64
C PHE A 109 36.20 -0.72 -3.21
N ASP A 110 35.86 -1.63 -2.30
CA ASP A 110 36.73 -2.75 -1.95
C ASP A 110 36.67 -3.82 -3.04
N VAL A 111 37.77 -3.98 -3.78
CA VAL A 111 37.87 -4.89 -4.93
C VAL A 111 38.45 -6.27 -4.61
N ARG A 112 38.93 -6.47 -3.37
CA ARG A 112 39.67 -7.68 -2.98
C ARG A 112 38.86 -8.97 -3.11
N GLU A 113 37.54 -8.89 -3.04
CA GLU A 113 36.66 -10.04 -3.27
C GLU A 113 36.70 -10.56 -4.72
N ILE A 114 37.03 -9.70 -5.68
CA ILE A 114 37.10 -10.05 -7.10
C ILE A 114 38.55 -10.25 -7.53
N TYR A 115 39.46 -9.38 -7.09
CA TYR A 115 40.88 -9.45 -7.39
C TYR A 115 41.71 -8.83 -6.26
N ASP A 116 42.42 -9.66 -5.49
CA ASP A 116 43.31 -9.25 -4.41
C ASP A 116 44.78 -9.43 -4.80
N HIS A 117 45.45 -8.30 -5.00
CA HIS A 117 46.88 -8.26 -5.34
C HIS A 117 47.81 -8.51 -4.14
N THR A 118 47.27 -8.66 -2.93
CA THR A 118 48.04 -8.85 -1.70
C THR A 118 48.27 -10.33 -1.34
N ILE A 119 47.61 -11.25 -2.04
CA ILE A 119 47.82 -12.70 -1.87
C ILE A 119 49.24 -13.05 -2.29
N ILE A 120 49.99 -13.73 -1.42
CA ILE A 120 51.40 -14.12 -1.65
C ILE A 120 51.52 -15.61 -2.02
N ASP A 121 50.57 -16.44 -1.58
CA ASP A 121 50.59 -17.88 -1.88
C ASP A 121 50.37 -18.13 -3.38
N PRO A 122 51.30 -18.83 -4.08
CA PRO A 122 51.20 -19.04 -5.52
C PRO A 122 49.95 -19.82 -5.96
N ARG A 123 49.46 -20.76 -5.15
CA ARG A 123 48.27 -21.56 -5.49
C ARG A 123 47.00 -20.74 -5.35
N GLU A 124 46.92 -19.91 -4.33
CA GLU A 124 45.79 -18.99 -4.13
C GLU A 124 45.75 -17.90 -5.20
N GLN A 125 46.91 -17.36 -5.61
CA GLN A 125 47.00 -16.44 -6.74
C GLN A 125 46.50 -17.08 -8.04
N GLU A 126 46.92 -18.31 -8.35
CA GLU A 126 46.50 -19.04 -9.55
C GLU A 126 44.97 -19.29 -9.55
N ALA A 127 44.42 -19.75 -8.42
CA ALA A 127 42.98 -19.98 -8.28
C ALA A 127 42.16 -18.69 -8.38
N MET A 128 42.63 -17.58 -7.82
CA MET A 128 42.00 -16.27 -7.95
C MET A 128 42.04 -15.80 -9.41
N GLN A 129 43.20 -15.90 -10.06
CA GLN A 129 43.39 -15.49 -11.44
C GLN A 129 42.46 -16.29 -12.37
N GLU A 130 42.31 -17.60 -12.15
CA GLU A 130 41.39 -18.45 -12.91
C GLU A 130 39.92 -18.01 -12.73
N ARG A 131 39.51 -17.68 -11.49
CA ARG A 131 38.15 -17.16 -11.20
C ARG A 131 37.92 -15.81 -11.86
N PHE A 132 38.90 -14.92 -11.83
CA PHE A 132 38.84 -13.59 -12.44
C PHE A 132 38.76 -13.68 -13.97
N ASP A 133 39.53 -14.58 -14.57
CA ASP A 133 39.56 -14.76 -16.03
C ASP A 133 38.24 -15.32 -16.55
N LYS A 134 37.54 -16.16 -15.77
CA LYS A 134 36.20 -16.67 -16.10
C LYS A 134 35.08 -15.64 -15.98
N LYS A 135 35.23 -14.60 -15.15
CA LYS A 135 34.16 -13.58 -14.93
C LYS A 135 34.05 -12.60 -16.09
N SER A 136 32.84 -12.28 -16.55
CA SER A 136 32.64 -11.18 -17.51
C SER A 136 32.68 -9.81 -16.82
N ILE A 137 32.75 -8.72 -17.60
CA ILE A 137 32.68 -7.35 -17.07
C ILE A 137 31.31 -7.10 -16.43
N GLU A 138 30.24 -7.59 -17.06
CA GLU A 138 28.85 -7.47 -16.60
C GLU A 138 28.64 -8.21 -15.28
N GLU A 139 29.25 -9.39 -15.11
CA GLU A 139 29.18 -10.14 -13.84
C GLU A 139 29.89 -9.41 -12.70
N ILE A 140 31.03 -8.75 -12.99
CA ILE A 140 31.73 -7.93 -12.00
C ILE A 140 30.87 -6.73 -11.60
N LEU A 141 30.29 -6.01 -12.57
CA LEU A 141 29.39 -4.88 -12.30
C LEU A 141 28.17 -5.31 -11.49
N SER A 142 27.53 -6.42 -11.87
CA SER A 142 26.36 -6.98 -11.19
C SER A 142 26.63 -7.32 -9.72
N HIS A 143 27.84 -7.82 -9.41
CA HIS A 143 28.25 -8.12 -8.02
C HIS A 143 28.17 -6.90 -7.12
N TYR A 144 28.69 -5.75 -7.57
CA TYR A 144 28.65 -4.51 -6.77
C TYR A 144 27.31 -3.80 -6.82
N GLU A 145 26.58 -3.89 -7.93
CA GLU A 145 25.20 -3.40 -7.99
C GLU A 145 24.32 -4.09 -6.95
N MET A 146 24.45 -5.40 -6.79
CA MET A 146 23.76 -6.16 -5.75
C MET A 146 24.09 -5.67 -4.34
N LYS A 147 25.35 -5.37 -4.04
CA LYS A 147 25.73 -4.77 -2.75
C LYS A 147 25.04 -3.42 -2.51
N ILE A 148 24.94 -2.59 -3.55
CA ILE A 148 24.23 -1.30 -3.45
C ILE A 148 22.73 -1.52 -3.24
N ILE A 149 22.12 -2.50 -3.93
CA ILE A 149 20.72 -2.88 -3.75
C ILE A 149 20.46 -3.33 -2.31
N GLU A 150 21.31 -4.20 -1.75
CA GLU A 150 21.17 -4.66 -0.37
C GLU A 150 21.26 -3.51 0.64
N VAL A 151 22.17 -2.56 0.43
CA VAL A 151 22.25 -1.35 1.25
C VAL A 151 20.97 -0.54 1.11
N LYS A 152 20.50 -0.28 -0.12
CA LYS A 152 19.26 0.45 -0.37
C LYS A 152 18.07 -0.20 0.34
N ASP A 153 17.97 -1.52 0.31
CA ASP A 153 16.87 -2.26 0.95
C ASP A 153 16.93 -2.17 2.48
N LYS A 154 18.13 -2.20 3.09
CA LYS A 154 18.29 -1.98 4.54
C LYS A 154 17.85 -0.59 5.00
N PHE A 155 18.02 0.43 4.15
CA PHE A 155 17.72 1.82 4.48
C PHE A 155 16.43 2.35 3.85
N LYS A 156 15.61 1.52 3.21
CA LYS A 156 14.23 1.88 2.81
C LYS A 156 13.37 2.01 4.07
N THR A 157 13.45 3.15 4.74
CA THR A 157 12.75 3.40 6.02
C THR A 157 11.26 3.66 5.87
N ASN A 158 10.68 3.69 4.65
CA ASN A 158 9.27 4.04 4.49
C ASN A 158 8.62 3.66 3.14
N SER A 159 9.08 2.63 2.43
CA SER A 159 8.27 2.12 1.33
C SER A 159 7.17 1.23 1.91
N GLN A 160 5.90 1.62 1.72
CA GLN A 160 4.75 0.71 1.89
C GLN A 160 4.91 -0.61 1.10
N SER A 161 5.85 -0.64 0.14
CA SER A 161 6.36 -1.84 -0.50
C SER A 161 7.30 -2.59 0.45
N LYS A 162 6.80 -3.70 1.01
CA LYS A 162 7.61 -4.75 1.66
C LYS A 162 7.60 -5.98 0.76
N GLY A 163 8.78 -6.41 0.31
CA GLY A 163 8.97 -7.72 -0.30
C GLY A 163 9.43 -8.70 0.79
N ILE A 164 8.80 -9.87 0.85
CA ILE A 164 9.27 -11.00 1.64
C ILE A 164 9.35 -12.22 0.75
N GLN A 165 10.20 -13.19 1.09
CA GLN A 165 10.11 -14.50 0.48
C GLN A 165 8.78 -15.16 0.91
N ALA A 166 8.07 -15.80 -0.01
CA ALA A 166 6.69 -16.25 0.23
C ALA A 166 6.51 -17.22 1.43
N GLY A 167 7.55 -17.95 1.81
CA GLY A 167 7.61 -18.87 2.95
C GLY A 167 8.15 -18.25 4.24
N GLU A 168 8.73 -17.05 4.18
CA GLU A 168 9.29 -16.36 5.33
C GLU A 168 8.19 -16.08 6.36
N GLY A 169 8.32 -16.67 7.55
CA GLY A 169 7.37 -16.46 8.63
C GLY A 169 6.06 -17.28 8.55
N VAL A 170 5.90 -18.18 7.57
CA VAL A 170 4.62 -18.89 7.34
C VAL A 170 4.24 -19.81 8.49
N HIS A 171 5.19 -20.52 9.10
CA HIS A 171 4.89 -21.38 10.25
C HIS A 171 4.43 -20.56 11.47
N GLN A 172 5.12 -19.47 11.79
CA GLN A 172 4.68 -18.57 12.87
C GLN A 172 3.32 -17.93 12.57
N PHE A 173 3.05 -17.62 11.29
CA PHE A 173 1.73 -17.13 10.87
C PHE A 173 0.63 -18.17 11.09
N LEU A 174 0.86 -19.43 10.70
CA LEU A 174 -0.11 -20.51 10.91
C LEU A 174 -0.37 -20.77 12.39
N ASP A 175 0.67 -20.75 13.23
CA ASP A 175 0.51 -20.92 14.67
C ASP A 175 -0.23 -19.74 15.31
N ARG A 176 0.03 -18.51 14.84
CA ARG A 176 -0.74 -17.33 15.24
C ARG A 176 -2.22 -17.47 14.87
N LEU A 177 -2.55 -17.99 13.68
CA LEU A 177 -3.94 -18.18 13.25
C LEU A 177 -4.70 -19.20 14.11
N LYS A 178 -4.01 -20.22 14.66
CA LYS A 178 -4.63 -21.17 15.59
C LYS A 178 -5.01 -20.50 16.91
N LEU A 179 -4.17 -19.58 17.39
CA LEU A 179 -4.39 -18.86 18.66
C LEU A 179 -5.37 -17.69 18.50
N SER A 180 -5.21 -16.93 17.42
CA SER A 180 -5.98 -15.75 17.08
C SER A 180 -6.35 -15.82 15.59
N PRO A 181 -7.48 -16.47 15.25
CA PRO A 181 -8.02 -16.48 13.90
C PRO A 181 -8.23 -15.06 13.36
N ASP A 182 -8.32 -14.90 12.02
CA ASP A 182 -8.65 -13.61 11.38
C ASP A 182 -10.13 -13.24 11.59
N ILE A 183 -10.48 -12.92 12.83
CA ILE A 183 -11.80 -12.53 13.31
C ILE A 183 -11.64 -11.23 14.09
N GLY A 184 -12.38 -10.19 13.71
CA GLY A 184 -12.43 -8.92 14.42
C GLY A 184 -13.54 -8.88 15.47
N VAL A 185 -13.71 -7.76 16.16
CA VAL A 185 -14.82 -7.56 17.12
C VAL A 185 -16.18 -7.53 16.42
N PRO A 186 -17.31 -7.80 17.12
CA PRO A 186 -18.61 -7.84 16.47
C PRO A 186 -19.04 -6.49 15.87
N LEU A 187 -19.93 -6.55 14.89
CA LEU A 187 -20.73 -5.41 14.42
C LEU A 187 -22.04 -5.35 15.22
N ASN A 188 -22.75 -4.23 15.15
CA ASN A 188 -24.10 -4.05 15.71
C ASN A 188 -25.19 -4.90 14.99
N SER A 189 -24.78 -5.94 14.26
CA SER A 189 -25.59 -6.95 13.59
C SER A 189 -24.83 -8.29 13.70
N GLU A 190 -25.47 -9.30 14.28
CA GLU A 190 -24.91 -10.63 14.49
C GLU A 190 -24.69 -11.36 13.15
N ILE A 191 -25.61 -11.16 12.20
CA ILE A 191 -25.50 -11.71 10.85
C ILE A 191 -24.34 -11.04 10.11
N GLN A 192 -24.22 -9.71 10.16
CA GLN A 192 -23.06 -9.03 9.56
C GLN A 192 -21.76 -9.49 10.20
N THR A 193 -21.73 -9.65 11.53
CA THR A 193 -20.58 -10.21 12.25
C THR A 193 -20.18 -11.57 11.69
N SER A 194 -21.15 -12.45 11.48
CA SER A 194 -20.93 -13.80 10.97
C SER A 194 -20.42 -13.80 9.52
N ILE A 195 -21.02 -12.99 8.66
CA ILE A 195 -20.70 -12.92 7.23
C ILE A 195 -19.35 -12.23 6.97
N PHE A 196 -18.98 -11.24 7.79
CA PHE A 196 -17.78 -10.44 7.59
C PHE A 196 -16.59 -10.88 8.45
N ARG A 197 -16.80 -11.79 9.42
CA ARG A 197 -15.88 -12.12 10.52
C ARG A 197 -15.54 -10.92 11.39
N GLY A 198 -16.56 -10.13 11.71
CA GLY A 198 -16.43 -8.93 12.53
C GLY A 198 -15.73 -7.74 11.84
N SER A 199 -15.46 -6.73 12.65
CA SER A 199 -14.72 -5.51 12.35
C SER A 199 -13.21 -5.78 12.45
N ARG A 200 -12.63 -6.33 11.38
CA ARG A 200 -11.20 -6.68 11.36
C ARG A 200 -10.33 -5.44 11.16
N ARG A 201 -9.22 -5.34 11.90
CA ARG A 201 -8.21 -4.28 11.70
C ARG A 201 -7.65 -4.30 10.28
N LYS A 202 -7.18 -3.15 9.82
CA LYS A 202 -6.70 -2.89 8.44
C LYS A 202 -7.76 -3.07 7.36
N LYS A 203 -9.05 -3.24 7.71
CA LYS A 203 -10.14 -3.35 6.75
C LYS A 203 -10.93 -2.05 6.64
N PHE A 204 -11.42 -1.81 5.42
CA PHE A 204 -12.20 -0.64 5.07
C PHE A 204 -13.57 -1.07 4.53
N TYR A 205 -14.62 -0.79 5.31
CA TYR A 205 -15.99 -1.18 5.00
C TYR A 205 -16.79 0.04 4.53
N LEU A 206 -17.69 -0.18 3.57
CA LEU A 206 -18.58 0.85 3.05
C LEU A 206 -20.04 0.46 3.28
N ARG A 207 -20.77 1.27 4.05
CA ARG A 207 -22.21 1.13 4.30
C ARG A 207 -22.95 2.37 3.83
N SER A 208 -23.27 2.40 2.54
CA SER A 208 -23.92 3.55 1.90
C SER A 208 -25.44 3.52 2.10
N GLY A 209 -26.08 4.67 1.93
CA GLY A 209 -27.52 4.80 2.12
C GLY A 209 -28.04 6.14 1.64
N THR A 210 -29.36 6.32 1.69
CA THR A 210 -30.01 7.55 1.25
C THR A 210 -29.72 8.73 2.17
N THR A 211 -29.95 9.94 1.69
CA THR A 211 -30.03 11.13 2.56
C THR A 211 -31.18 10.94 3.56
N GLY A 212 -30.92 11.22 4.85
CA GLY A 212 -31.87 10.93 5.93
C GLY A 212 -32.04 9.44 6.27
N GLY A 213 -31.36 8.51 5.57
CA GLY A 213 -31.44 7.06 5.82
C GLY A 213 -30.68 6.57 7.05
N GLY A 214 -30.24 7.47 7.93
CA GLY A 214 -29.56 7.13 9.19
C GLY A 214 -28.11 6.71 9.08
N LYS A 215 -27.36 7.09 8.03
CA LYS A 215 -25.93 6.70 7.85
C LYS A 215 -25.07 7.03 9.08
N THR A 216 -25.02 8.31 9.44
CA THR A 216 -24.30 8.81 10.63
C THR A 216 -24.83 8.19 11.91
N ARG A 217 -26.16 8.08 12.04
CA ARG A 217 -26.80 7.48 13.21
C ARG A 217 -26.38 6.02 13.42
N ASN A 218 -26.30 5.23 12.35
CA ASN A 218 -25.83 3.85 12.43
C ASN A 218 -24.32 3.78 12.78
N MET A 219 -23.51 4.73 12.32
CA MET A 219 -22.09 4.82 12.69
C MET A 219 -21.91 5.14 14.19
N VAL A 220 -22.69 6.06 14.73
CA VAL A 220 -22.72 6.35 16.18
C VAL A 220 -23.16 5.12 16.96
N ALA A 221 -24.20 4.43 16.49
CA ALA A 221 -24.68 3.19 17.11
C ALA A 221 -23.61 2.08 17.12
N ASP A 222 -22.86 1.92 16.04
CA ASP A 222 -21.76 0.96 15.97
C ASP A 222 -20.63 1.34 16.94
N ALA A 223 -20.27 2.63 17.03
CA ALA A 223 -19.28 3.11 17.99
C ALA A 223 -19.74 2.88 19.43
N CYS A 224 -21.01 3.13 19.75
CA CYS A 224 -21.57 2.87 21.08
C CYS A 224 -21.65 1.38 21.39
N PHE A 225 -22.00 0.54 20.41
CA PHE A 225 -22.03 -0.92 20.58
C PHE A 225 -20.67 -1.47 21.02
N LEU A 226 -19.58 -0.96 20.41
CA LEU A 226 -18.23 -1.41 20.72
C LEU A 226 -17.62 -0.72 21.94
N GLY A 227 -17.80 0.58 22.06
CA GLY A 227 -17.07 1.41 23.01
C GLY A 227 -17.79 1.66 24.34
N ALA A 228 -19.12 1.68 24.38
CA ALA A 228 -19.82 2.08 25.61
C ALA A 228 -19.53 1.11 26.75
N THR A 229 -19.20 1.57 27.97
CA THR A 229 -18.84 0.69 29.10
C THR A 229 -20.00 -0.15 29.60
N GLN A 230 -21.22 0.39 29.53
CA GLN A 230 -22.47 -0.29 29.83
C GLN A 230 -23.55 0.09 28.81
N ILE A 231 -24.51 -0.81 28.62
CA ILE A 231 -25.68 -0.59 27.75
C ILE A 231 -26.94 -1.03 28.50
N TYR A 232 -27.99 -0.23 28.44
CA TYR A 232 -29.28 -0.62 29.02
C TYR A 232 -29.96 -1.69 28.17
N ASN A 233 -30.22 -2.85 28.77
CA ASN A 233 -30.98 -3.92 28.14
C ASN A 233 -32.48 -3.65 28.32
N ILE A 234 -33.16 -3.35 27.21
CA ILE A 234 -34.58 -2.99 27.21
C ILE A 234 -35.48 -4.18 27.58
N LYS A 235 -35.09 -5.41 27.22
CA LYS A 235 -35.88 -6.63 27.49
C LYS A 235 -35.81 -7.01 28.97
N GLU A 236 -34.61 -6.99 29.55
CA GLU A 236 -34.36 -7.33 30.95
C GLU A 236 -34.56 -6.14 31.91
N LYS A 237 -34.66 -4.92 31.36
CA LYS A 237 -34.82 -3.65 32.10
C LYS A 237 -33.69 -3.41 33.11
N GLN A 238 -32.46 -3.72 32.73
CA GLN A 238 -31.28 -3.53 33.57
C GLN A 238 -30.07 -3.09 32.76
N TRP A 239 -29.11 -2.46 33.42
CA TRP A 239 -27.82 -2.12 32.84
C TRP A 239 -26.96 -3.39 32.70
N GLN A 240 -26.38 -3.59 31.53
CA GLN A 240 -25.44 -4.67 31.27
C GLN A 240 -24.07 -4.11 30.96
N ASP A 241 -23.04 -4.71 31.53
CA ASP A 241 -21.66 -4.38 31.17
C ASP A 241 -21.38 -4.78 29.73
N ASN A 242 -20.80 -3.86 28.98
CA ASN A 242 -20.19 -4.18 27.69
C ASN A 242 -18.78 -4.70 27.96
N LEU A 243 -18.47 -5.89 27.45
CA LEU A 243 -17.16 -6.50 27.68
C LEU A 243 -16.13 -6.11 26.62
N PHE A 244 -16.54 -5.55 25.47
CA PHE A 244 -15.60 -5.17 24.41
C PHE A 244 -14.86 -3.87 24.74
N ARG A 245 -15.59 -2.78 25.05
CA ARG A 245 -15.03 -1.47 25.46
C ARG A 245 -13.91 -0.97 24.55
N GLU A 246 -14.10 -1.15 23.24
CA GLU A 246 -13.07 -0.84 22.25
C GLU A 246 -12.98 0.66 21.99
N ASN A 247 -11.75 1.14 21.78
CA ASN A 247 -11.49 2.55 21.54
C ASN A 247 -11.95 2.94 20.13
N ALA A 248 -13.01 3.74 20.06
CA ALA A 248 -13.72 4.07 18.82
C ALA A 248 -13.78 5.59 18.59
N SER A 249 -13.71 6.01 17.32
CA SER A 249 -13.93 7.41 16.95
C SER A 249 -14.96 7.54 15.85
N VAL A 250 -15.87 8.51 15.98
CA VAL A 250 -16.79 8.93 14.92
C VAL A 250 -16.32 10.29 14.43
N ILE A 251 -15.96 10.36 13.15
CA ILE A 251 -15.55 11.57 12.47
C ILE A 251 -16.72 11.97 11.56
N SER A 252 -17.44 13.04 11.91
CA SER A 252 -18.57 13.54 11.11
C SER A 252 -18.20 14.82 10.38
N THR A 253 -18.64 14.91 9.12
CA THR A 253 -18.47 16.09 8.28
C THR A 253 -19.72 16.98 8.25
N GLU A 254 -20.88 16.45 8.64
CA GLU A 254 -22.15 17.19 8.60
C GLU A 254 -22.70 17.47 10.00
N MET A 255 -22.72 16.47 10.89
CA MET A 255 -23.34 16.60 12.20
C MET A 255 -22.36 17.15 13.24
N VAL A 256 -22.83 18.06 14.08
CA VAL A 256 -22.03 18.62 15.19
C VAL A 256 -22.01 17.66 16.38
N PRO A 257 -21.02 17.77 17.30
CA PRO A 257 -20.86 16.82 18.41
C PRO A 257 -22.12 16.64 19.27
N GLU A 258 -22.88 17.69 19.51
CA GLU A 258 -24.10 17.66 20.32
C GLU A 258 -25.18 16.76 19.71
N GLU A 259 -25.30 16.76 18.37
CA GLU A 259 -26.23 15.87 17.67
C GLU A 259 -25.78 14.41 17.80
N LEU A 260 -24.48 14.14 17.68
CA LEU A 260 -23.91 12.79 17.87
C LEU A 260 -24.10 12.28 19.30
N GLN A 261 -23.96 13.15 20.31
CA GLN A 261 -24.20 12.83 21.72
C GLN A 261 -25.65 12.42 21.96
N SER A 262 -26.63 13.13 21.40
CA SER A 262 -28.04 12.79 21.59
C SER A 262 -28.39 11.38 21.05
N ILE A 263 -27.82 11.01 19.88
CA ILE A 263 -27.95 9.67 19.31
C ILE A 263 -27.30 8.62 20.22
N ALA A 264 -26.10 8.90 20.72
CA ALA A 264 -25.36 7.98 21.59
C ALA A 264 -26.11 7.74 22.91
N ILE A 265 -26.64 8.79 23.54
CA ILE A 265 -27.43 8.69 24.77
C ILE A 265 -28.72 7.90 24.51
N ALA A 266 -29.42 8.17 23.39
CA ALA A 266 -30.62 7.42 23.02
C ALA A 266 -30.32 5.92 22.84
N TYR A 267 -29.20 5.61 22.18
CA TYR A 267 -28.72 4.23 22.06
C TYR A 267 -28.47 3.63 23.44
N ILE A 268 -27.53 4.18 24.22
CA ILE A 268 -27.08 3.64 25.51
C ILE A 268 -28.24 3.46 26.51
N SER A 269 -29.12 4.46 26.64
CA SER A 269 -30.24 4.47 27.58
C SER A 269 -31.46 3.65 27.13
N GLY A 270 -31.59 3.40 25.82
CA GLY A 270 -32.80 2.84 25.23
C GLY A 270 -34.02 3.77 25.31
N VAL A 271 -33.82 5.08 25.52
CA VAL A 271 -34.87 6.11 25.53
C VAL A 271 -34.91 6.79 24.16
N PRO A 272 -36.09 6.95 23.52
CA PRO A 272 -36.21 7.66 22.25
C PRO A 272 -35.53 9.03 22.25
N GLU A 273 -34.70 9.29 21.24
CA GLU A 273 -33.97 10.56 21.08
C GLU A 273 -34.90 11.78 21.12
N GLU A 274 -36.07 11.69 20.46
CA GLU A 274 -37.07 12.76 20.47
C GLU A 274 -37.44 13.20 21.90
N LYS A 275 -37.61 12.25 22.82
CA LYS A 275 -37.93 12.56 24.22
C LYS A 275 -36.80 13.26 24.95
N ILE A 276 -35.55 12.94 24.60
CA ILE A 276 -34.35 13.57 25.15
C ILE A 276 -34.30 15.02 24.66
N LEU A 277 -34.42 15.23 23.35
CA LEU A 277 -34.34 16.56 22.73
C LEU A 277 -35.50 17.48 23.15
N GLN A 278 -36.71 16.94 23.29
CA GLN A 278 -37.90 17.71 23.70
C GLN A 278 -38.06 17.82 25.22
N ASN A 279 -37.17 17.20 26.02
CA ASN A 279 -37.28 17.13 27.47
C ASN A 279 -38.67 16.62 27.94
N SER A 280 -39.18 15.59 27.28
CA SER A 280 -40.50 14.98 27.53
C SER A 280 -40.39 13.58 28.16
N ALA A 281 -39.19 13.21 28.61
CA ALA A 281 -38.91 11.97 29.31
C ALA A 281 -39.65 11.87 30.66
N THR A 282 -40.13 10.68 31.00
CA THR A 282 -40.62 10.37 32.34
C THR A 282 -39.49 10.42 33.38
N LYS A 283 -39.81 10.55 34.67
CA LYS A 283 -38.78 10.55 35.74
C LYS A 283 -37.83 9.35 35.68
N SER A 284 -38.35 8.16 35.40
CA SER A 284 -37.54 6.94 35.25
C SER A 284 -36.69 6.95 33.97
N GLU A 285 -37.19 7.54 32.89
CA GLU A 285 -36.39 7.76 31.67
C GLU A 285 -35.26 8.76 31.93
N GLU A 286 -35.54 9.86 32.65
CA GLU A 286 -34.58 10.89 33.01
C GLU A 286 -33.42 10.35 33.84
N GLU A 287 -33.69 9.48 34.82
CA GLU A 287 -32.65 8.76 35.58
C GLU A 287 -31.76 7.91 34.67
N ARG A 288 -32.35 7.22 33.67
CA ARG A 288 -31.59 6.42 32.70
C ARG A 288 -30.80 7.29 31.73
N ILE A 289 -31.34 8.42 31.30
CA ILE A 289 -30.67 9.39 30.43
C ILE A 289 -29.43 9.93 31.13
N ARG A 290 -29.55 10.35 32.40
CA ARG A 290 -28.41 10.86 33.18
C ARG A 290 -27.33 9.81 33.34
N LYS A 291 -27.70 8.59 33.73
CA LYS A 291 -26.73 7.49 33.81
C LYS A 291 -26.10 7.16 32.44
N ALA A 292 -26.84 7.25 31.34
CA ALA A 292 -26.26 7.07 30.00
C ALA A 292 -25.26 8.17 29.63
N ALA A 293 -25.49 9.40 30.09
CA ALA A 293 -24.52 10.49 29.91
C ALA A 293 -23.23 10.22 30.70
N ASP A 294 -23.34 9.78 31.96
CA ASP A 294 -22.18 9.39 32.77
C ASP A 294 -21.40 8.24 32.11
N ILE A 295 -22.11 7.22 31.62
CA ILE A 295 -21.51 6.10 30.87
C ILE A 295 -20.78 6.61 29.62
N LEU A 296 -21.39 7.51 28.85
CA LEU A 296 -20.79 8.03 27.62
C LEU A 296 -19.52 8.82 27.93
N GLU A 297 -19.51 9.60 29.01
CA GLU A 297 -18.33 10.35 29.47
C GLU A 297 -17.17 9.43 29.86
N GLU A 298 -17.46 8.29 30.51
CA GLU A 298 -16.46 7.29 30.88
C GLU A 298 -16.01 6.38 29.73
N SER A 299 -16.76 6.36 28.62
CA SER A 299 -16.54 5.41 27.52
C SER A 299 -15.44 5.88 26.57
N PRO A 300 -14.60 4.98 26.02
CA PRO A 300 -13.56 5.30 25.05
C PRO A 300 -14.13 5.56 23.64
N ILE A 301 -14.99 6.58 23.53
CA ILE A 301 -15.63 7.02 22.29
C ILE A 301 -15.31 8.50 22.06
N TRP A 302 -14.72 8.82 20.91
CA TRP A 302 -14.36 10.20 20.54
C TRP A 302 -15.15 10.68 19.33
N PHE A 303 -15.80 11.83 19.46
CA PHE A 303 -16.46 12.52 18.35
C PHE A 303 -15.58 13.64 17.81
N GLU A 304 -15.42 13.67 16.49
CA GLU A 304 -14.65 14.67 15.76
C GLU A 304 -15.55 15.29 14.70
N HIS A 305 -15.50 16.60 14.55
CA HIS A 305 -16.27 17.33 13.54
C HIS A 305 -15.32 17.98 12.54
N LEU A 306 -15.43 17.59 11.26
CA LEU A 306 -14.58 18.04 10.15
C LEU A 306 -15.46 18.58 8.99
N PRO A 307 -16.00 19.81 9.08
CA PRO A 307 -17.00 20.33 8.14
C PRO A 307 -16.44 20.65 6.75
N ASP A 308 -15.22 21.18 6.68
CA ASP A 308 -14.48 21.37 5.44
C ASP A 308 -13.13 20.68 5.62
N PHE A 309 -12.92 19.60 4.88
CA PHE A 309 -11.78 18.72 5.09
C PHE A 309 -11.04 18.44 3.79
N ASN A 310 -9.76 18.16 3.94
CA ASN A 310 -8.89 17.56 2.96
C ASN A 310 -8.35 16.21 3.45
N ILE A 311 -7.60 15.50 2.60
CA ILE A 311 -7.10 14.15 2.94
C ILE A 311 -6.10 14.21 4.10
N LYS A 312 -5.30 15.28 4.18
CA LYS A 312 -4.31 15.49 5.24
C LYS A 312 -4.99 15.68 6.60
N GLU A 313 -6.07 16.45 6.67
CA GLU A 313 -6.83 16.68 7.91
C GLU A 313 -7.51 15.41 8.41
N ILE A 314 -8.02 14.56 7.51
CA ILE A 314 -8.50 13.22 7.86
C ILE A 314 -7.36 12.40 8.47
N GLU A 315 -6.19 12.38 7.81
CA GLU A 315 -5.03 11.63 8.29
C GLU A 315 -4.53 12.13 9.66
N GLU A 316 -4.42 13.45 9.86
CA GLU A 316 -4.01 14.06 11.12
C GLU A 316 -5.01 13.76 12.25
N THR A 317 -6.32 13.76 11.94
CA THR A 317 -7.37 13.41 12.90
C THR A 317 -7.31 11.94 13.30
N ILE A 318 -7.11 11.05 12.34
CA ILE A 318 -6.92 9.62 12.58
C ILE A 318 -5.65 9.40 13.41
N GLU A 319 -4.54 10.02 13.02
CA GLU A 319 -3.26 9.90 13.72
C GLU A 319 -3.34 10.39 15.16
N LYS A 320 -4.00 11.53 15.40
CA LYS A 320 -4.27 12.07 16.74
C LYS A 320 -5.01 11.04 17.59
N ASN A 321 -6.10 10.47 17.07
CA ASN A 321 -6.92 9.49 17.79
C ASN A 321 -6.17 8.17 18.04
N VAL A 322 -5.39 7.69 17.09
CA VAL A 322 -4.56 6.49 17.25
C VAL A 322 -3.46 6.71 18.29
N ARG A 323 -2.73 7.82 18.22
CA ARG A 323 -1.59 8.09 19.12
C ARG A 323 -2.02 8.47 20.54
N LYS A 324 -3.03 9.33 20.67
CA LYS A 324 -3.45 9.88 21.98
C LYS A 324 -4.47 8.99 22.68
N HIS A 325 -5.35 8.38 21.90
CA HIS A 325 -6.52 7.67 22.42
C HIS A 325 -6.48 6.17 22.10
N ASN A 326 -5.43 5.65 21.47
CA ASN A 326 -5.29 4.24 21.08
C ASN A 326 -6.50 3.72 20.29
N VAL A 327 -7.12 4.57 19.47
CA VAL A 327 -8.31 4.22 18.69
C VAL A 327 -7.98 3.13 17.67
N GLY A 328 -8.75 2.05 17.71
CA GLY A 328 -8.66 0.93 16.77
C GLY A 328 -9.79 0.90 15.74
N TYR A 329 -10.89 1.61 16.00
CA TYR A 329 -12.13 1.55 15.21
C TYR A 329 -12.61 2.95 14.84
N ILE A 330 -12.71 3.22 13.55
CA ILE A 330 -13.01 4.55 13.03
C ILE A 330 -14.27 4.50 12.18
N TYR A 331 -15.19 5.42 12.43
CA TYR A 331 -16.41 5.59 11.68
C TYR A 331 -16.40 6.96 11.03
N PHE A 332 -16.14 7.01 9.72
CA PHE A 332 -15.97 8.27 8.97
C PHE A 332 -17.22 8.56 8.13
N ASP A 333 -17.98 9.56 8.56
CA ASP A 333 -19.20 10.04 7.93
C ASP A 333 -18.94 11.36 7.19
N TYR A 334 -18.95 11.41 5.85
CA TYR A 334 -18.97 10.34 4.86
C TYR A 334 -18.15 10.76 3.65
N ILE A 335 -17.85 9.81 2.74
CA ILE A 335 -17.10 10.10 1.52
C ILE A 335 -17.96 10.93 0.57
N HIS A 336 -17.52 12.17 0.37
CA HIS A 336 -18.04 13.07 -0.64
C HIS A 336 -16.92 13.99 -1.12
N SER A 337 -17.17 14.64 -2.26
CA SER A 337 -16.25 15.61 -2.80
C SER A 337 -16.50 16.98 -2.14
N SER A 338 -15.47 17.56 -1.53
CA SER A 338 -15.49 18.93 -1.02
C SER A 338 -14.73 19.86 -1.97
N VAL A 339 -15.03 21.16 -1.93
CA VAL A 339 -14.32 22.18 -2.73
C VAL A 339 -12.81 22.14 -2.42
N THR A 340 -12.47 21.94 -1.14
CA THR A 340 -11.08 21.86 -0.67
C THR A 340 -10.35 20.67 -1.27
N ILE A 341 -10.97 19.47 -1.29
CA ILE A 341 -10.39 18.27 -1.92
C ILE A 341 -10.18 18.49 -3.42
N PHE A 342 -11.17 19.06 -4.12
CA PHE A 342 -11.05 19.38 -5.54
C PHE A 342 -9.86 20.31 -5.81
N SER A 343 -9.71 21.36 -4.99
CA SER A 343 -8.65 22.35 -5.14
C SER A 343 -7.26 21.76 -4.89
N GLU A 344 -7.12 20.91 -3.86
CA GLU A 344 -5.87 20.25 -3.50
C GLU A 344 -5.44 19.25 -4.59
N MET A 345 -6.37 18.39 -5.00
CA MET A 345 -6.11 17.35 -6.00
C MET A 345 -5.78 17.96 -7.37
N SER A 346 -6.45 19.05 -7.75
CA SER A 346 -6.16 19.75 -9.02
C SER A 346 -4.80 20.44 -9.01
N ARG A 347 -4.39 21.04 -7.87
CA ARG A 347 -3.05 21.66 -7.72
C ARG A 347 -1.92 20.63 -7.78
N ASN A 348 -2.09 19.49 -7.13
CA ASN A 348 -1.05 18.46 -7.05
C ASN A 348 -0.89 17.65 -8.35
N SER A 349 -1.94 17.55 -9.16
CA SER A 349 -1.94 16.71 -10.37
C SER A 349 -1.54 17.47 -11.65
N GLY A 350 -1.61 18.80 -11.66
CA GLY A 350 -1.45 19.62 -12.87
C GLY A 350 -2.54 19.42 -13.94
N ILE A 351 -3.53 18.57 -13.67
CA ILE A 351 -4.64 18.20 -14.56
C ILE A 351 -5.94 18.31 -13.76
N SER A 352 -6.99 18.83 -14.39
CA SER A 352 -8.34 18.85 -13.81
C SER A 352 -8.89 17.41 -13.71
N LEU A 353 -9.02 16.90 -12.49
CA LEU A 353 -9.57 15.58 -12.22
C LEU A 353 -11.10 15.65 -12.15
N ARG A 354 -11.75 14.62 -12.70
CA ARG A 354 -13.20 14.46 -12.54
C ARG A 354 -13.53 14.00 -11.13
N GLU A 355 -14.76 14.28 -10.69
CA GLU A 355 -15.26 13.88 -9.36
C GLU A 355 -15.08 12.38 -9.08
N ASP A 356 -15.36 11.54 -10.08
CA ASP A 356 -15.30 10.09 -9.94
C ASP A 356 -13.88 9.58 -9.65
N GLN A 357 -12.87 10.24 -10.22
CA GLN A 357 -11.45 9.97 -10.00
C GLN A 357 -11.00 10.44 -8.61
N ILE A 358 -11.47 11.61 -8.17
CA ILE A 358 -11.15 12.15 -6.85
C ILE A 358 -11.69 11.24 -5.75
N LEU A 359 -12.94 10.80 -5.86
CA LEU A 359 -13.54 9.88 -4.89
C LEU A 359 -12.83 8.52 -4.86
N LEU A 360 -12.36 8.02 -6.01
CA LEU A 360 -11.54 6.82 -6.09
C LEU A 360 -10.20 7.00 -5.36
N LEU A 361 -9.52 8.12 -5.57
CA LEU A 361 -8.26 8.45 -4.88
C LEU A 361 -8.48 8.58 -3.38
N MET A 362 -9.57 9.23 -2.95
CA MET A 362 -9.93 9.33 -1.54
C MET A 362 -10.14 7.95 -0.92
N ALA A 363 -10.91 7.07 -1.57
CA ALA A 363 -11.14 5.71 -1.08
C ALA A 363 -9.84 4.88 -0.98
N ASP A 364 -8.92 5.06 -1.94
CA ASP A 364 -7.60 4.43 -1.93
C ASP A 364 -6.74 4.94 -0.75
N LYS A 365 -6.75 6.26 -0.50
CA LYS A 365 -6.06 6.87 0.65
C LYS A 365 -6.64 6.40 1.97
N LEU A 366 -7.96 6.37 2.15
CA LEU A 366 -8.60 5.83 3.36
C LEU A 366 -8.21 4.37 3.61
N LYS A 367 -8.17 3.54 2.55
CA LYS A 367 -7.69 2.15 2.66
C LYS A 367 -6.21 2.08 3.06
N ALA A 368 -5.37 2.95 2.52
CA ALA A 368 -3.96 3.04 2.92
C ALA A 368 -3.80 3.46 4.39
N LEU A 369 -4.63 4.39 4.88
CA LEU A 369 -4.64 4.81 6.30
C LEU A 369 -5.03 3.65 7.23
N CYS A 370 -6.00 2.82 6.83
CA CYS A 370 -6.35 1.60 7.58
C CYS A 370 -5.13 0.68 7.76
N ASN A 371 -4.34 0.49 6.70
CA ASN A 371 -3.13 -0.35 6.74
C ASN A 371 -2.00 0.31 7.54
N LYS A 372 -1.81 1.62 7.38
CA LYS A 372 -0.75 2.42 8.02
C LYS A 372 -0.91 2.44 9.55
N TYR A 373 -2.13 2.68 10.03
CA TYR A 373 -2.41 2.85 11.46
C TYR A 373 -2.96 1.59 12.14
N ASP A 374 -3.10 0.47 11.42
CA ASP A 374 -3.68 -0.77 11.95
C ASP A 374 -5.10 -0.58 12.53
N VAL A 375 -5.93 0.20 11.82
CA VAL A 375 -7.30 0.51 12.25
C VAL A 375 -8.35 -0.15 11.35
N PHE A 376 -9.49 -0.47 11.94
CA PHE A 376 -10.73 -0.70 11.19
C PHE A 376 -11.35 0.64 10.81
N MET A 377 -11.89 0.75 9.60
CA MET A 377 -12.66 1.91 9.19
C MET A 377 -13.97 1.50 8.54
N MET A 378 -15.08 2.11 8.96
CA MET A 378 -16.33 2.10 8.22
C MET A 378 -16.65 3.51 7.74
N SER A 379 -17.03 3.63 6.47
CA SER A 379 -17.52 4.87 5.90
C SER A 379 -18.79 4.64 5.07
N ALA A 380 -19.32 5.68 4.46
CA ALA A 380 -20.49 5.64 3.62
C ALA A 380 -20.35 6.59 2.43
N THR A 381 -21.22 6.40 1.43
CA THR A 381 -21.56 7.43 0.44
C THR A 381 -23.07 7.66 0.49
N GLN A 382 -23.52 8.75 -0.13
CA GLN A 382 -24.91 8.85 -0.58
C GLN A 382 -25.15 7.95 -1.82
N LEU A 383 -26.42 7.84 -2.23
CA LEU A 383 -26.82 7.16 -3.46
C LEU A 383 -27.14 8.18 -4.57
N ASN A 384 -27.03 7.76 -5.84
CA ASN A 384 -27.34 8.59 -7.00
C ASN A 384 -28.86 8.77 -7.22
N GLY A 385 -29.33 9.30 -8.36
CA GLY A 385 -30.77 9.44 -8.60
C GLY A 385 -31.48 8.13 -8.94
N GLU A 386 -30.75 7.16 -9.47
CA GLU A 386 -31.28 5.99 -10.17
C GLU A 386 -31.70 4.86 -9.22
N TRP A 387 -31.19 4.85 -7.97
CA TRP A 387 -31.52 3.81 -7.00
C TRP A 387 -33.03 3.73 -6.73
N LYS A 388 -33.77 4.84 -6.83
CA LYS A 388 -35.22 4.88 -6.55
C LYS A 388 -36.00 4.01 -7.51
N ASP A 389 -35.67 4.07 -8.79
CA ASP A 389 -36.35 3.27 -9.82
C ASP A 389 -36.05 1.78 -9.64
N ALA A 390 -34.79 1.44 -9.37
CA ALA A 390 -34.37 0.08 -9.05
C ALA A 390 -35.08 -0.45 -7.79
N TRP A 391 -35.14 0.36 -6.74
CA TRP A 391 -35.83 0.05 -5.49
C TRP A 391 -37.34 -0.16 -5.69
N LEU A 392 -38.01 0.72 -6.45
CA LEU A 392 -39.44 0.59 -6.76
C LEU A 392 -39.74 -0.69 -7.55
N LYS A 393 -38.86 -1.06 -8.48
CA LYS A 393 -38.97 -2.26 -9.32
C LYS A 393 -38.45 -3.53 -8.64
N GLY A 394 -37.88 -3.43 -7.44
CA GLY A 394 -37.27 -4.56 -6.72
C GLY A 394 -36.09 -5.20 -7.47
N LEU A 395 -35.32 -4.37 -8.20
CA LEU A 395 -34.10 -4.78 -8.90
C LEU A 395 -32.95 -4.94 -7.91
N GLN A 396 -31.87 -5.57 -8.36
CA GLN A 396 -30.64 -5.70 -7.57
C GLN A 396 -30.05 -4.33 -7.26
N ILE A 397 -29.70 -4.10 -6.00
CA ILE A 397 -29.00 -2.90 -5.53
C ILE A 397 -27.51 -3.24 -5.35
N ASP A 398 -26.65 -2.52 -6.06
CA ASP A 398 -25.19 -2.71 -6.07
C ASP A 398 -24.40 -1.39 -6.16
N ALA A 399 -23.11 -1.50 -6.49
CA ALA A 399 -22.19 -0.36 -6.59
C ALA A 399 -22.60 0.70 -7.63
N ASN A 400 -23.44 0.38 -8.62
CA ASN A 400 -23.89 1.34 -9.63
C ASN A 400 -24.72 2.48 -9.03
N TYR A 401 -25.27 2.27 -7.84
CA TYR A 401 -26.11 3.26 -7.15
C TYR A 401 -25.33 4.17 -6.21
N LEU A 402 -24.02 3.99 -6.05
CA LEU A 402 -23.18 4.89 -5.25
C LEU A 402 -23.09 6.26 -5.92
N ARG A 403 -23.30 7.33 -5.15
CA ARG A 403 -23.19 8.70 -5.65
C ARG A 403 -21.73 9.03 -5.97
N GLY A 404 -21.52 9.72 -7.10
CA GLY A 404 -20.22 10.23 -7.51
C GLY A 404 -19.32 9.18 -8.17
N SER A 405 -19.11 8.01 -7.56
CA SER A 405 -18.22 6.98 -8.13
C SER A 405 -18.52 5.57 -7.64
N LYS A 406 -18.86 4.67 -8.57
CA LYS A 406 -18.94 3.23 -8.29
C LYS A 406 -17.58 2.62 -7.94
N ALA A 407 -16.49 3.23 -8.40
CA ALA A 407 -15.13 2.74 -8.22
C ALA A 407 -14.64 2.82 -6.76
N ILE A 408 -15.31 3.61 -5.90
CA ILE A 408 -15.09 3.59 -4.44
C ILE A 408 -15.20 2.16 -3.91
N ALA A 409 -16.20 1.41 -4.40
CA ALA A 409 -16.41 0.03 -4.00
C ALA A 409 -15.18 -0.84 -4.26
N ASP A 410 -14.38 -0.58 -5.30
CA ASP A 410 -13.21 -1.40 -5.67
C ASP A 410 -12.11 -1.40 -4.59
N LYS A 411 -12.01 -0.31 -3.83
CA LYS A 411 -11.00 -0.10 -2.78
C LYS A 411 -11.40 -0.64 -1.41
N THR A 412 -12.69 -0.89 -1.19
CA THR A 412 -13.24 -1.41 0.06
C THR A 412 -13.05 -2.93 0.17
N ASP A 413 -13.00 -3.46 1.40
CA ASP A 413 -13.02 -4.91 1.65
C ASP A 413 -14.46 -5.45 1.67
N VAL A 414 -15.40 -4.67 2.20
CA VAL A 414 -16.84 -4.96 2.25
C VAL A 414 -17.59 -3.73 1.76
N ALA A 415 -18.61 -3.93 0.92
CA ALA A 415 -19.49 -2.86 0.48
C ALA A 415 -20.95 -3.30 0.48
N MET A 416 -21.79 -2.43 1.04
CA MET A 416 -23.21 -2.65 1.22
C MET A 416 -24.00 -1.36 1.13
N ILE A 417 -25.28 -1.48 0.77
CA ILE A 417 -26.26 -0.38 0.77
C ILE A 417 -27.41 -0.75 1.70
N ILE A 418 -27.77 0.15 2.61
CA ILE A 418 -28.92 -0.01 3.51
C ILE A 418 -30.10 0.83 3.02
N LEU A 419 -31.27 0.20 2.89
CA LEU A 419 -32.51 0.82 2.41
C LEU A 419 -33.73 0.32 3.19
N PRO A 420 -34.82 1.09 3.27
CA PRO A 420 -36.12 0.55 3.64
C PRO A 420 -36.55 -0.56 2.67
N LEU A 421 -37.44 -1.46 3.08
CA LEU A 421 -37.90 -2.53 2.17
C LEU A 421 -38.67 -1.98 0.98
N SER A 422 -38.32 -2.44 -0.22
CA SER A 422 -39.14 -2.26 -1.42
C SER A 422 -40.46 -3.03 -1.31
N LYS A 423 -41.41 -2.79 -2.24
CA LYS A 423 -42.68 -3.54 -2.27
C LYS A 423 -42.44 -5.05 -2.39
N LYS A 424 -41.56 -5.46 -3.30
CA LYS A 424 -41.20 -6.88 -3.53
C LYS A 424 -40.54 -7.52 -2.30
N GLU A 425 -39.71 -6.76 -1.59
CA GLU A 425 -39.08 -7.23 -0.35
C GLU A 425 -40.06 -7.30 0.82
N LYS A 426 -41.04 -6.38 0.90
CA LYS A 426 -42.12 -6.48 1.89
C LYS A 426 -42.97 -7.72 1.69
N GLU A 427 -43.31 -8.04 0.44
CA GLU A 427 -44.05 -9.24 0.07
C GLU A 427 -43.25 -10.49 0.45
N ALA A 428 -42.00 -10.60 0.00
CA ALA A 428 -41.12 -11.72 0.32
C ALA A 428 -40.90 -11.89 1.83
N ALA A 429 -40.64 -10.81 2.55
CA ALA A 429 -40.48 -10.85 4.00
C ALA A 429 -41.76 -11.31 4.69
N SER A 430 -42.93 -10.86 4.23
CA SER A 430 -44.21 -11.28 4.82
C SER A 430 -44.45 -12.77 4.65
N ASP A 431 -44.10 -13.33 3.49
CA ASP A 431 -44.27 -14.77 3.22
C ASP A 431 -43.27 -15.63 3.99
N ILE A 432 -42.02 -15.18 4.13
CA ILE A 432 -41.00 -15.84 4.96
C ILE A 432 -41.41 -15.84 6.45
N MET A 433 -41.87 -14.70 6.96
CA MET A 433 -42.23 -14.54 8.38
C MET A 433 -43.45 -15.40 8.77
N LYS A 434 -44.42 -15.58 7.86
CA LYS A 434 -45.58 -16.49 8.07
C LYS A 434 -45.15 -17.94 8.34
N ASN A 435 -43.98 -18.35 7.83
CA ASN A 435 -43.45 -19.69 8.00
C ASN A 435 -42.61 -19.86 9.29
N GLY A 436 -42.71 -18.92 10.23
CA GLY A 436 -42.13 -19.06 11.58
C GLY A 436 -40.72 -18.50 11.76
N PHE A 437 -40.26 -17.61 10.87
CA PHE A 437 -38.98 -16.91 11.01
C PHE A 437 -39.17 -15.55 11.71
N GLY A 438 -38.31 -15.24 12.69
CA GLY A 438 -38.15 -13.90 13.29
C GLY A 438 -39.24 -13.46 14.28
N TYR A 439 -38.85 -12.66 15.28
CA TYR A 439 -39.79 -12.07 16.26
C TYR A 439 -40.31 -10.68 15.85
N LYS A 440 -39.65 -10.01 14.90
CA LYS A 440 -40.04 -8.68 14.39
C LYS A 440 -40.00 -8.64 12.87
N MET A 441 -40.98 -7.94 12.29
CA MET A 441 -41.02 -7.67 10.86
C MET A 441 -39.87 -6.71 10.49
N PRO A 442 -39.02 -7.05 9.50
CA PRO A 442 -37.95 -6.16 9.06
C PRO A 442 -38.50 -4.86 8.47
N ASN A 443 -37.84 -3.74 8.77
CA ASN A 443 -38.14 -2.42 8.18
C ASN A 443 -36.99 -1.88 7.31
N PHE A 444 -35.79 -2.48 7.39
CA PHE A 444 -34.66 -2.23 6.51
C PHE A 444 -34.12 -3.54 5.89
N VAL A 445 -33.44 -3.37 4.76
CA VAL A 445 -32.66 -4.40 4.09
C VAL A 445 -31.24 -3.86 3.82
N VAL A 446 -30.24 -4.67 4.13
CA VAL A 446 -28.83 -4.41 3.82
C VAL A 446 -28.46 -5.25 2.61
N HIS A 447 -28.26 -4.60 1.48
CA HIS A 447 -27.80 -5.20 0.23
C HIS A 447 -26.28 -5.28 0.23
N VAL A 448 -25.73 -6.45 0.50
CA VAL A 448 -24.28 -6.70 0.42
C VAL A 448 -23.95 -7.07 -1.02
N PHE A 449 -23.12 -6.28 -1.68
CA PHE A 449 -22.70 -6.53 -3.07
C PHE A 449 -21.19 -6.73 -3.23
N LYS A 450 -20.43 -6.64 -2.12
CA LYS A 450 -19.01 -6.98 -2.07
C LYS A 450 -18.64 -7.52 -0.69
N ASN A 451 -17.97 -8.67 -0.65
CA ASN A 451 -17.40 -9.23 0.58
C ASN A 451 -16.09 -9.98 0.31
N ARG A 452 -14.95 -9.28 0.31
CA ARG A 452 -13.66 -9.83 -0.12
C ARG A 452 -13.12 -10.87 0.88
N GLY A 453 -12.85 -12.08 0.38
CA GLY A 453 -12.17 -13.14 1.12
C GLY A 453 -13.07 -13.88 2.13
N ASN A 454 -14.39 -13.81 1.95
CA ASN A 454 -15.40 -14.46 2.80
C ASN A 454 -16.33 -15.36 1.96
N LYS A 455 -17.04 -16.28 2.61
CA LYS A 455 -17.89 -17.30 1.96
C LYS A 455 -19.11 -16.70 1.24
N HIS A 456 -19.79 -15.76 1.89
CA HIS A 456 -21.03 -15.20 1.38
C HIS A 456 -20.77 -13.85 0.71
N ASP A 457 -21.07 -13.76 -0.58
CA ASP A 457 -21.08 -12.53 -1.38
C ASP A 457 -22.47 -12.38 -2.02
N LYS A 458 -22.89 -11.15 -2.32
CA LYS A 458 -24.18 -10.84 -2.98
C LYS A 458 -25.41 -11.41 -2.25
N LEU A 459 -25.76 -10.82 -1.12
CA LEU A 459 -26.88 -11.25 -0.28
C LEU A 459 -27.65 -10.05 0.28
N LYS A 460 -28.85 -10.34 0.78
CA LYS A 460 -29.70 -9.39 1.50
C LYS A 460 -29.81 -9.81 2.96
N ILE A 461 -29.57 -8.87 3.86
CA ILE A 461 -29.81 -9.04 5.30
C ILE A 461 -31.05 -8.22 5.64
N PHE A 462 -32.12 -8.89 6.04
CA PHE A 462 -33.33 -8.25 6.50
C PHE A 462 -33.19 -7.92 7.98
N THR A 463 -33.37 -6.65 8.32
CA THR A 463 -33.11 -6.13 9.66
C THR A 463 -34.27 -5.26 10.13
N TYR A 464 -34.58 -5.36 11.42
CA TYR A 464 -35.39 -4.38 12.11
C TYR A 464 -34.46 -3.36 12.79
N ILE A 465 -34.60 -2.08 12.43
CA ILE A 465 -33.88 -0.96 13.06
C ILE A 465 -34.90 -0.06 13.74
N ASN A 466 -34.79 0.10 15.05
CA ASN A 466 -35.53 1.14 15.76
C ASN A 466 -34.76 2.46 15.59
N MET A 467 -35.26 3.36 14.74
CA MET A 467 -34.59 4.62 14.42
C MET A 467 -34.54 5.62 15.58
N ASP A 468 -35.41 5.47 16.58
CA ASP A 468 -35.49 6.38 17.74
C ASP A 468 -34.35 6.15 18.74
N ILE A 469 -33.82 4.93 18.78
CA ILE A 469 -32.75 4.50 19.69
C ILE A 469 -31.59 3.79 18.97
N MET A 470 -31.65 3.70 17.64
CA MET A 470 -30.69 3.05 16.75
C MET A 470 -30.29 1.61 17.11
N ARG A 471 -31.20 0.86 17.75
CA ARG A 471 -31.01 -0.56 18.05
C ARG A 471 -31.40 -1.41 16.84
N THR A 472 -30.53 -2.35 16.49
CA THR A 472 -30.70 -3.25 15.35
C THR A 472 -30.98 -4.67 15.84
N GLU A 473 -31.90 -5.34 15.16
CA GLU A 473 -32.22 -6.76 15.34
C GLU A 473 -32.25 -7.42 13.97
N ASP A 474 -31.41 -8.43 13.78
CA ASP A 474 -31.38 -9.19 12.53
C ASP A 474 -32.59 -10.13 12.45
N CYS A 475 -33.26 -10.16 11.31
CA CYS A 475 -34.42 -11.03 11.08
C CYS A 475 -34.01 -12.32 10.38
N PHE A 476 -33.47 -12.21 9.16
CA PHE A 476 -33.05 -13.35 8.33
C PHE A 476 -32.21 -12.88 7.13
N THR A 477 -31.67 -13.83 6.38
CA THR A 477 -30.86 -13.60 5.18
C THR A 477 -31.44 -14.26 3.95
N THR A 478 -31.28 -13.62 2.80
CA THR A 478 -31.64 -14.19 1.50
C THR A 478 -30.55 -13.97 0.46
N ASN A 479 -30.62 -14.70 -0.66
CA ASN A 479 -29.90 -14.33 -1.88
C ASN A 479 -30.55 -13.09 -2.54
N ILE A 480 -30.03 -12.69 -3.69
CA ILE A 480 -30.54 -11.55 -4.46
C ILE A 480 -32.00 -11.73 -4.93
N ASP A 481 -32.44 -12.97 -5.11
CA ASP A 481 -33.77 -13.37 -5.57
C ASP A 481 -34.79 -13.56 -4.44
N ASN A 482 -34.41 -13.22 -3.20
CA ASN A 482 -35.20 -13.37 -1.97
C ASN A 482 -35.42 -14.82 -1.51
N GLU A 483 -34.57 -15.76 -1.91
CA GLU A 483 -34.58 -17.13 -1.38
C GLU A 483 -33.74 -17.20 -0.10
N LEU A 484 -34.25 -17.88 0.93
CA LEU A 484 -33.60 -17.97 2.24
C LEU A 484 -32.20 -18.58 2.16
N ILE A 485 -31.24 -17.91 2.80
CA ILE A 485 -29.90 -18.42 3.04
C ILE A 485 -29.73 -18.63 4.54
N THR A 486 -29.22 -19.79 4.93
CA THR A 486 -28.81 -20.02 6.32
C THR A 486 -27.37 -19.54 6.52
N VAL A 487 -27.17 -18.71 7.54
CA VAL A 487 -25.85 -18.22 7.97
C VAL A 487 -25.55 -18.81 9.33
N GLU A 488 -24.41 -19.47 9.46
CA GLU A 488 -23.94 -19.99 10.75
C GLU A 488 -23.55 -18.83 11.66
N LYS A 489 -24.09 -18.81 12.88
CA LYS A 489 -23.82 -17.75 13.85
C LYS A 489 -22.39 -17.82 14.36
N LEU A 490 -21.65 -16.73 14.17
CA LEU A 490 -20.34 -16.52 14.78
C LEU A 490 -20.51 -15.82 16.13
N ASN A 491 -20.21 -16.54 17.21
CA ASN A 491 -20.20 -15.99 18.57
C ASN A 491 -18.80 -15.48 18.92
N ILE A 492 -18.66 -14.17 19.08
CA ILE A 492 -17.41 -13.53 19.49
C ILE A 492 -17.53 -13.16 20.96
N LYS A 493 -16.58 -13.61 21.78
CA LYS A 493 -16.49 -13.25 23.19
C LYS A 493 -15.37 -12.23 23.37
N ALA A 494 -15.58 -11.23 24.23
CA ALA A 494 -14.50 -10.38 24.68
C ALA A 494 -13.44 -11.24 25.39
N GLY A 495 -12.17 -10.96 25.09
CA GLY A 495 -11.01 -11.68 25.60
C GLY A 495 -10.47 -11.13 26.90
#